data_AF-A0A920T2A9-F1
#
_entry.id   AF-A0A920T2A9-F1
#
_cell.length_a   1.000
_cell.length_b   1.000
_cell.length_c   1.000
_cell.angle_alpha   90.00
_cell.angle_beta   90.00
_cell.angle_gamma   90.00
#
_symmetry.space_group_name_H-M   'P 1'
#
loop_
_entity.id
_entity.type
_entity.pdbx_description
1 polymer ?
#
loop_
_entity_poly.entity_id
_entity_poly.type
_entity_poly.pdbx_seq_one_letter_code
_entity_poly.pdbx_strand_id
1 'polypeptide(L)'
;MKLLIARLSKLTTQIQFGLYRNECKILFDDCEVISEINILEGILPDEGEYFMLNIDSFHNKIKNIPATSEFSCKWDHSTELELITKIRKKSQCNNSIKIRVKPLVFVDNSVSRNIGHDTNTSVHKLIWIMEKISPCFEEVNLLFENNHLRISGKEDEYEFESEILILGKNIGQISVKLHSVTFLQKLWLLEWNNSNICFFIDPISLELHVSSKSNNDEILLMLR
;
A
#
# COMPACT_ATOMS: atom_id res chain seq x y z
N MET A 1 -0.17 -9.65 -7.51
CA MET A 1 -1.58 -9.36 -7.12
C MET A 1 -2.13 -10.18 -5.94
N LYS A 2 -2.24 -11.52 -5.97
CA LYS A 2 -2.86 -12.27 -4.83
C LYS A 2 -2.21 -12.04 -3.46
N LEU A 3 -0.87 -12.03 -3.42
CA LEU A 3 -0.11 -11.77 -2.20
C LEU A 3 -0.40 -10.37 -1.67
N LEU A 4 -0.41 -9.36 -2.56
CA LEU A 4 -0.78 -7.99 -2.22
C LEU A 4 -2.18 -7.93 -1.61
N ILE A 5 -3.19 -8.51 -2.26
CA ILE A 5 -4.58 -8.55 -1.75
C ILE A 5 -4.66 -9.24 -0.39
N ALA A 6 -3.93 -10.33 -0.16
CA ALA A 6 -3.90 -11.04 1.12
C ALA A 6 -3.25 -10.25 2.27
N ARG A 7 -2.38 -9.29 1.95
CA ARG A 7 -1.77 -8.40 2.95
C ARG A 7 -2.66 -7.20 3.22
N LEU A 8 -3.18 -6.58 2.16
CA LEU A 8 -4.12 -5.47 2.27
C LEU A 8 -5.39 -5.86 3.05
N SER A 9 -5.87 -7.10 2.92
CA SER A 9 -7.02 -7.61 3.70
C SER A 9 -6.75 -7.78 5.20
N LYS A 10 -5.52 -7.53 5.67
CA LYS A 10 -5.22 -7.46 7.12
C LYS A 10 -5.21 -6.03 7.65
N LEU A 11 -5.22 -5.04 6.76
CA LEU A 11 -5.10 -3.62 7.07
C LEU A 11 -6.44 -2.90 6.95
N THR A 12 -7.22 -3.26 5.93
CA THR A 12 -8.49 -2.61 5.62
C THR A 12 -9.51 -3.62 5.14
N THR A 13 -10.79 -3.25 5.23
CA THR A 13 -11.92 -4.04 4.73
C THR A 13 -12.43 -3.55 3.38
N GLN A 14 -12.10 -2.32 2.98
CA GLN A 14 -12.54 -1.70 1.73
C GLN A 14 -11.37 -1.03 1.02
N ILE A 15 -11.29 -1.23 -0.29
CA ILE A 15 -10.32 -0.56 -1.14
C ILE A 15 -11.02 0.06 -2.35
N GLN A 16 -10.48 1.16 -2.85
CA GLN A 16 -10.75 1.66 -4.19
C GLN A 16 -9.70 1.06 -5.13
N PHE A 17 -10.15 0.46 -6.22
CA PHE A 17 -9.30 -0.17 -7.21
C PHE A 17 -9.46 0.58 -8.53
N GLY A 18 -8.36 1.14 -9.04
CA GLY A 18 -8.25 1.77 -10.35
C GLY A 18 -7.49 0.87 -11.31
N LEU A 19 -8.03 0.62 -12.49
CA LEU A 19 -7.42 -0.20 -13.52
C LEU A 19 -7.13 0.65 -14.77
N TYR A 20 -5.87 0.70 -15.16
CA TYR A 20 -5.39 1.35 -16.38
C TYR A 20 -4.72 0.32 -17.29
N ARG A 21 -4.38 0.74 -18.51
CA ARG A 21 -3.80 -0.15 -19.51
C ARG A 21 -2.49 -0.84 -19.06
N ASN A 22 -1.63 -0.10 -18.37
CA ASN A 22 -0.28 -0.52 -17.99
C ASN A 22 -0.04 -0.54 -16.47
N GLU A 23 -1.05 -0.21 -15.68
CA GLU A 23 -0.93 -0.13 -14.22
C GLU A 23 -2.29 -0.33 -13.55
N CYS A 24 -2.26 -0.71 -12.28
CA CYS A 24 -3.40 -0.61 -11.39
C CYS A 24 -3.01 0.18 -10.16
N LYS A 25 -3.98 0.92 -9.64
CA LYS A 25 -3.88 1.68 -8.40
C LYS A 25 -4.83 1.08 -7.38
N ILE A 26 -4.36 0.92 -6.15
CA ILE A 26 -5.18 0.54 -5.01
C ILE A 26 -5.06 1.64 -3.97
N LEU A 27 -6.19 2.22 -3.60
CA LEU A 27 -6.29 3.29 -2.62
C LEU A 27 -7.11 2.80 -1.43
N PHE A 28 -6.63 3.03 -0.22
CA PHE A 28 -7.38 2.84 1.02
C PHE A 28 -6.79 3.72 2.10
N ASP A 29 -7.64 4.32 2.93
CA ASP A 29 -7.22 5.28 3.95
C ASP A 29 -6.26 6.34 3.37
N ASP A 30 -5.02 6.35 3.83
CA ASP A 30 -3.91 7.21 3.40
C ASP A 30 -2.81 6.43 2.65
N CYS A 31 -3.14 5.24 2.14
CA CYS A 31 -2.23 4.36 1.42
C CYS A 31 -2.55 4.32 -0.07
N GLU A 32 -1.53 4.51 -0.91
CA GLU A 32 -1.59 4.33 -2.36
C GLU A 32 -0.63 3.23 -2.79
N VAL A 33 -1.15 2.22 -3.48
CA VAL A 33 -0.36 1.15 -4.08
C VAL A 33 -0.49 1.23 -5.58
N ILE A 34 0.63 1.43 -6.27
CA ILE A 34 0.72 1.41 -7.72
C ILE A 34 1.46 0.12 -8.11
N SER A 35 0.84 -0.69 -8.96
CA SER A 35 1.47 -1.88 -9.52
C SER A 35 1.40 -1.79 -11.03
N GLU A 36 2.55 -1.92 -11.68
CA GLU A 36 2.64 -2.16 -13.11
C GLU A 36 1.92 -3.48 -13.43
N ILE A 37 1.02 -3.42 -14.39
CA ILE A 37 0.32 -4.60 -14.92
C ILE A 37 0.21 -4.44 -16.42
N ASN A 38 0.44 -5.52 -17.17
CA ASN A 38 0.25 -5.50 -18.61
C ASN A 38 -1.08 -6.19 -18.95
N ILE A 39 -2.03 -5.42 -19.45
CA ILE A 39 -3.30 -5.95 -19.94
C ILE A 39 -3.08 -6.49 -21.35
N LEU A 40 -3.01 -7.81 -21.44
CA LEU A 40 -2.68 -8.52 -22.68
C LEU A 40 -3.78 -8.36 -23.74
N GLU A 41 -5.04 -8.38 -23.32
CA GLU A 41 -6.21 -8.32 -24.18
C GLU A 41 -7.34 -7.55 -23.47
N GLY A 42 -8.05 -6.69 -24.21
CA GLY A 42 -9.19 -5.91 -23.69
C GLY A 42 -9.20 -4.46 -24.15
N ILE A 43 -10.31 -3.77 -23.88
CA ILE A 43 -10.48 -2.33 -24.10
C ILE A 43 -10.71 -1.71 -22.73
N LEU A 44 -9.85 -0.79 -22.34
CA LEU A 44 -10.02 0.09 -21.19
C LEU A 44 -10.00 1.53 -21.69
N PRO A 45 -10.84 2.41 -21.13
CA PRO A 45 -10.76 3.84 -21.42
C PRO A 45 -9.42 4.41 -20.93
N ASP A 46 -8.96 5.48 -21.57
CA ASP A 46 -7.69 6.12 -21.24
C ASP A 46 -7.67 6.66 -19.81
N GLU A 47 -8.82 7.11 -19.30
CA GLU A 47 -9.00 7.56 -17.91
C GLU A 47 -8.99 6.42 -16.87
N GLY A 48 -9.04 5.16 -17.31
CA GLY A 48 -9.09 3.98 -16.45
C GLY A 48 -10.47 3.70 -15.86
N GLU A 49 -10.60 2.54 -15.21
CA GLU A 49 -11.83 2.06 -14.58
C GLU A 49 -11.69 1.97 -13.07
N TYR A 50 -12.70 2.44 -12.32
CA TYR A 50 -12.63 2.54 -10.87
C TYR A 50 -13.82 1.88 -10.19
N PHE A 51 -13.52 1.13 -9.15
CA PHE A 51 -14.55 0.52 -8.33
C PHE A 51 -14.08 0.32 -6.90
N MET A 52 -15.01 0.42 -5.96
CA MET A 52 -14.80 0.05 -4.58
C MET A 52 -15.18 -1.41 -4.39
N LEU A 53 -14.36 -2.16 -3.63
CA LEU A 53 -14.63 -3.56 -3.31
C LEU A 53 -14.30 -3.86 -1.84
N ASN A 54 -15.03 -4.83 -1.27
CA ASN A 54 -14.68 -5.38 0.03
C ASN A 54 -13.52 -6.38 -0.15
N ILE A 55 -12.35 -6.03 0.37
CA ILE A 55 -11.12 -6.78 0.09
C ILE A 55 -11.09 -8.14 0.78
N ASP A 56 -11.74 -8.29 1.93
CA ASP A 56 -11.84 -9.57 2.64
C ASP A 56 -12.64 -10.60 1.84
N SER A 57 -13.79 -10.18 1.31
CA SER A 57 -14.62 -11.00 0.42
C SER A 57 -13.85 -11.37 -0.84
N PHE A 58 -13.11 -10.41 -1.39
CA PHE A 58 -12.30 -10.65 -2.58
C PHE A 58 -11.15 -11.63 -2.32
N HIS A 59 -10.37 -11.41 -1.26
CA HIS A 59 -9.31 -12.29 -0.81
C HIS A 59 -9.81 -13.73 -0.62
N ASN A 60 -10.93 -13.90 0.08
CA ASN A 60 -11.53 -15.20 0.34
C ASN A 60 -11.95 -15.94 -0.93
N LYS A 61 -12.36 -15.22 -1.98
CA LYS A 61 -12.70 -15.80 -3.27
C LYS A 61 -11.47 -16.19 -4.09
N ILE A 62 -10.40 -15.40 -4.02
CA ILE A 62 -9.21 -15.63 -4.86
C ILE A 62 -8.11 -16.49 -4.23
N LYS A 63 -8.12 -16.69 -2.90
CA LYS A 63 -7.05 -17.37 -2.17
C LYS A 63 -6.78 -18.81 -2.63
N ASN A 64 -7.83 -19.51 -3.09
CA ASN A 64 -7.73 -20.91 -3.53
C ASN A 64 -7.40 -21.06 -5.02
N ILE A 65 -7.35 -19.95 -5.78
CA ILE A 65 -7.00 -20.02 -7.19
C ILE A 65 -5.49 -20.32 -7.29
N PRO A 66 -5.04 -21.26 -8.13
CA PRO A 66 -3.61 -21.51 -8.33
C PRO A 66 -2.85 -20.29 -8.83
N ALA A 67 -1.59 -20.10 -8.39
CA ALA A 67 -0.75 -18.98 -8.80
C ALA A 67 -0.46 -18.96 -10.32
N THR A 68 -0.50 -20.13 -10.97
CA THR A 68 -0.27 -20.31 -12.40
C THR A 68 -1.50 -20.06 -13.27
N SER A 69 -2.60 -19.58 -12.70
CA SER A 69 -3.85 -19.34 -13.42
C SER A 69 -3.82 -18.00 -14.14
N GLU A 70 -4.42 -17.95 -15.32
CA GLU A 70 -4.74 -16.72 -16.03
C GLU A 70 -6.02 -16.11 -15.47
N PHE A 71 -6.08 -14.78 -15.48
CA PHE A 71 -7.19 -13.99 -14.98
C PHE A 71 -7.70 -13.10 -16.11
N SER A 72 -9.00 -13.22 -16.37
CA SER A 72 -9.73 -12.27 -17.20
C SER A 72 -10.82 -11.63 -16.34
N CYS A 73 -11.07 -10.36 -16.59
CA CYS A 73 -12.08 -9.59 -15.89
C CYS A 73 -13.15 -9.16 -16.90
N LYS A 74 -14.42 -9.30 -16.54
CA LYS A 74 -15.54 -8.78 -17.30
C LYS A 74 -16.38 -7.91 -16.40
N TRP A 75 -16.63 -6.69 -16.86
CA TRP A 75 -17.47 -5.73 -16.18
C TRP A 75 -18.37 -5.03 -17.18
N ASP A 76 -19.63 -4.85 -16.82
CA ASP A 76 -20.64 -4.09 -17.56
C ASP A 76 -21.03 -2.81 -16.79
N HIS A 77 -20.15 -2.34 -15.89
CA HIS A 77 -20.40 -1.24 -14.95
C HIS A 77 -21.60 -1.44 -14.02
N SER A 78 -22.11 -2.68 -13.92
CA SER A 78 -23.05 -3.05 -12.88
C SER A 78 -22.35 -3.20 -11.52
N THR A 79 -23.12 -3.52 -10.48
CA THR A 79 -22.57 -3.84 -9.16
C THR A 79 -21.89 -5.21 -9.08
N GLU A 80 -21.79 -5.95 -10.19
CA GLU A 80 -21.12 -7.25 -10.25
C GLU A 80 -19.96 -7.24 -11.26
N LEU A 81 -18.76 -7.57 -10.76
CA LEU A 81 -17.55 -7.82 -11.54
C LEU A 81 -17.37 -9.34 -11.68
N GLU A 82 -17.22 -9.85 -12.90
CA GLU A 82 -16.96 -11.28 -13.13
C GLU A 82 -15.47 -11.51 -13.39
N LEU A 83 -14.85 -12.35 -12.55
CA LEU A 83 -13.50 -12.86 -12.76
C LEU A 83 -13.57 -14.26 -13.36
N ILE A 84 -12.98 -14.42 -14.53
CA ILE A 84 -12.84 -15.70 -15.22
C ILE A 84 -11.41 -16.17 -15.02
N THR A 85 -11.26 -17.39 -14.52
CA THR A 85 -9.95 -17.97 -14.21
C THR A 85 -9.73 -19.23 -15.03
N LYS A 86 -8.53 -19.35 -15.59
CA LYS A 86 -8.13 -20.49 -16.43
C LYS A 86 -6.83 -21.09 -15.93
N ILE A 87 -6.84 -22.38 -15.57
CA ILE A 87 -5.66 -23.09 -15.10
C ILE A 87 -4.83 -23.56 -16.29
N ARG A 88 -3.62 -23.01 -16.47
CA ARG A 88 -2.73 -23.28 -17.63
C ARG A 88 -2.46 -24.77 -17.93
N LYS A 89 -2.52 -25.66 -16.94
CA LYS A 89 -2.21 -27.10 -17.09
C LYS A 89 -3.41 -28.03 -17.30
N LYS A 90 -4.65 -27.55 -17.16
CA LYS A 90 -5.86 -28.34 -17.44
C LYS A 90 -6.70 -27.58 -18.45
N SER A 91 -6.54 -27.93 -19.72
CA SER A 91 -7.43 -27.50 -20.80
C SER A 91 -8.84 -28.01 -20.52
N GLN A 92 -9.67 -27.25 -19.77
CA GLN A 92 -11.15 -27.21 -19.84
C GLN A 92 -11.86 -26.67 -18.59
N CYS A 93 -11.19 -26.43 -17.46
CA CYS A 93 -11.89 -25.89 -16.28
C CYS A 93 -11.76 -24.36 -16.21
N ASN A 94 -12.73 -23.67 -16.81
CA ASN A 94 -12.94 -22.25 -16.58
C ASN A 94 -13.80 -22.10 -15.33
N ASN A 95 -13.26 -21.45 -14.30
CA ASN A 95 -14.05 -21.08 -13.13
C ASN A 95 -14.36 -19.59 -13.21
N SER A 96 -15.64 -19.23 -13.10
CA SER A 96 -16.04 -17.83 -12.93
C SER A 96 -16.40 -17.54 -11.49
N ILE A 97 -15.98 -16.36 -11.04
CA ILE A 97 -16.20 -15.85 -9.69
C ILE A 97 -16.80 -14.47 -9.85
N LYS A 98 -18.02 -14.30 -9.36
CA LYS A 98 -18.66 -12.99 -9.29
C LYS A 98 -18.27 -12.26 -8.01
N ILE A 99 -17.91 -10.99 -8.13
CA ILE A 99 -17.53 -10.11 -7.03
C ILE A 99 -18.46 -8.91 -7.04
N ARG A 100 -18.98 -8.55 -5.88
CA ARG A 100 -19.76 -7.32 -5.75
C ARG A 100 -18.80 -6.14 -5.65
N VAL A 101 -19.03 -5.15 -6.48
CA VAL A 101 -18.28 -3.90 -6.53
C VAL A 101 -19.24 -2.72 -6.55
N LYS A 102 -18.77 -1.56 -6.13
CA LYS A 102 -19.48 -0.29 -6.32
C LYS A 102 -18.70 0.53 -7.35
N PRO A 103 -19.26 0.82 -8.54
CA PRO A 103 -18.61 1.70 -9.51
C PRO A 103 -18.29 3.06 -8.88
N LEU A 104 -17.15 3.64 -9.25
CA LEU A 104 -16.73 4.97 -8.82
C LEU A 104 -16.45 5.84 -10.05
N VAL A 105 -16.70 7.15 -9.91
CA VAL A 105 -16.23 8.15 -10.85
C VAL A 105 -14.88 8.63 -10.36
N PHE A 106 -13.92 8.77 -11.28
CA PHE A 106 -12.55 9.15 -10.96
C PHE A 106 -12.47 10.47 -10.19
N VAL A 107 -11.70 10.47 -9.11
CA VAL A 107 -11.21 11.68 -8.43
C VAL A 107 -9.70 11.51 -8.31
N ASP A 108 -8.94 12.30 -9.07
CA ASP A 108 -7.48 12.26 -9.02
C ASP A 108 -6.98 12.87 -7.71
N ASN A 109 -6.55 12.01 -6.80
CA ASN A 109 -5.83 12.40 -5.60
C ASN A 109 -4.40 11.83 -5.62
N SER A 110 -3.82 11.53 -6.79
CA SER A 110 -2.53 10.81 -6.85
C SER A 110 -1.36 11.61 -6.28
N VAL A 111 -0.46 10.93 -5.57
CA VAL A 111 0.81 11.53 -5.11
C VAL A 111 1.73 11.74 -6.31
N SER A 112 2.48 12.86 -6.31
CA SER A 112 3.50 13.11 -7.32
C SER A 112 4.50 11.95 -7.41
N ARG A 113 4.67 11.39 -8.62
CA ARG A 113 5.66 10.33 -8.89
C ARG A 113 7.11 10.82 -8.85
N ASN A 114 7.33 12.13 -8.70
CA ASN A 114 8.66 12.70 -8.56
C ASN A 114 9.18 12.47 -7.14
N ILE A 115 9.38 11.21 -6.79
CA ILE A 115 9.96 10.79 -5.52
C ILE A 115 11.47 11.05 -5.62
N GLY A 116 11.96 12.03 -4.88
CA GLY A 116 13.39 12.25 -4.73
C GLY A 116 14.04 11.02 -4.08
N HIS A 117 14.97 10.37 -4.79
CA HIS A 117 15.57 9.07 -4.43
C HIS A 117 16.51 9.07 -3.22
N ASP A 118 16.51 10.13 -2.41
CA ASP A 118 17.70 10.40 -1.61
C ASP A 118 17.69 9.79 -0.22
N THR A 119 16.59 9.28 0.35
CA THR A 119 16.65 8.59 1.66
C THR A 119 16.37 7.11 1.55
N ASN A 120 17.34 6.28 1.95
CA ASN A 120 17.13 4.84 2.08
C ASN A 120 17.29 4.48 3.55
N THR A 121 16.16 4.24 4.21
CA THR A 121 16.12 3.74 5.58
C THR A 121 15.75 2.27 5.55
N SER A 122 16.46 1.45 6.32
CA SER A 122 16.12 0.03 6.44
C SER A 122 14.79 -0.15 7.17
N VAL A 123 13.82 -0.74 6.50
CA VAL A 123 12.47 -0.99 7.06
C VAL A 123 12.54 -1.95 8.24
N HIS A 124 13.43 -2.94 8.22
CA HIS A 124 13.59 -3.90 9.31
C HIS A 124 14.04 -3.22 10.61
N LYS A 125 14.87 -2.19 10.52
CA LYS A 125 15.28 -1.40 11.69
C LYS A 125 14.08 -0.68 12.29
N LEU A 126 13.25 -0.06 11.44
CA LEU A 126 12.04 0.64 11.89
C LEU A 126 11.01 -0.32 12.48
N ILE A 127 10.79 -1.48 11.86
CA ILE A 127 9.91 -2.53 12.39
C ILE A 127 10.39 -2.97 13.77
N TRP A 128 11.67 -3.30 13.91
CA TRP A 128 12.22 -3.76 15.18
C TRP A 128 12.05 -2.71 16.30
N ILE A 129 12.26 -1.43 15.98
CA ILE A 129 12.02 -0.31 16.90
C ILE A 129 10.54 -0.24 17.27
N MET A 130 9.66 -0.21 16.27
CA MET A 130 8.23 -0.05 16.47
C MET A 130 7.61 -1.23 17.23
N GLU A 131 8.11 -2.46 17.07
CA GLU A 131 7.69 -3.63 17.86
C GLU A 131 7.99 -3.48 19.37
N LYS A 132 8.93 -2.61 19.77
CA LYS A 132 9.22 -2.31 21.17
C LYS A 132 8.45 -1.10 21.69
N ILE A 133 8.22 -0.11 20.83
CA ILE A 133 7.55 1.14 21.21
C ILE A 133 6.01 0.98 21.19
N SER A 134 5.45 0.34 20.16
CA SER A 134 3.99 0.30 19.96
C SER A 134 3.18 -0.30 21.11
N PRO A 135 3.69 -1.28 21.90
CA PRO A 135 2.95 -1.79 23.05
C PRO A 135 2.88 -0.80 24.24
N CYS A 136 3.77 0.20 24.26
CA CYS A 136 3.91 1.14 25.38
C CYS A 136 3.29 2.51 25.09
N PHE A 137 3.12 2.87 23.82
CA PHE A 137 2.63 4.19 23.41
C PHE A 137 1.58 4.05 22.31
N GLU A 138 0.40 4.63 22.51
CA GLU A 138 -0.64 4.69 21.48
C GLU A 138 -0.21 5.57 20.31
N GLU A 139 0.38 6.74 20.61
CA GLU A 139 0.93 7.67 19.63
C GLU A 139 2.45 7.72 19.68
N VAL A 140 3.06 7.87 18.50
CA VAL A 140 4.49 8.13 18.33
C VAL A 140 4.70 9.35 17.46
N ASN A 141 5.74 10.14 17.77
CA ASN A 141 6.16 11.27 16.97
C ASN A 141 7.45 10.91 16.21
N LEU A 142 7.42 11.11 14.89
CA LEU A 142 8.57 11.03 14.01
C LEU A 142 9.07 12.44 13.76
N LEU A 143 10.28 12.76 14.22
CA LEU A 143 10.93 14.04 13.99
C LEU A 143 12.18 13.82 13.14
N PHE A 144 12.22 14.42 11.96
CA PHE A 144 13.40 14.46 11.11
C PHE A 144 14.13 15.76 11.40
N GLU A 145 15.39 15.66 11.84
CA GLU A 145 16.24 16.83 12.09
C GLU A 145 17.72 16.47 11.95
N ASN A 146 18.53 17.37 11.41
CA ASN A 146 20.00 17.28 11.47
C ASN A 146 20.60 15.92 11.03
N ASN A 147 20.11 15.31 9.94
CA ASN A 147 20.50 13.94 9.50
C ASN A 147 20.12 12.83 10.49
N HIS A 148 19.06 13.02 11.25
CA HIS A 148 18.54 12.02 12.17
C HIS A 148 17.02 11.91 12.02
N LEU A 149 16.53 10.69 12.24
CA LEU A 149 15.14 10.41 12.54
C LEU A 149 15.06 10.11 14.04
N ARG A 150 14.38 10.98 14.78
CA ARG A 150 13.99 10.77 16.16
C ARG A 150 12.58 10.16 16.19
N ILE A 151 12.44 9.03 16.86
CA ILE A 151 11.15 8.39 17.15
C ILE A 151 10.92 8.52 18.64
N SER A 152 9.86 9.22 19.04
CA SER A 152 9.56 9.46 20.45
C SER A 152 8.12 9.12 20.79
N GLY A 153 7.91 8.46 21.93
CA GLY A 153 6.61 8.26 22.55
C GLY A 153 6.59 8.92 23.93
N LYS A 154 5.44 9.46 24.33
CA LYS A 154 5.21 10.03 25.66
C LYS A 154 3.88 9.57 26.18
N GLU A 155 3.84 9.18 27.45
CA GLU A 155 2.61 8.81 28.15
C GLU A 155 2.46 9.71 29.38
N ASP A 156 1.45 10.57 29.36
CA ASP A 156 1.28 11.61 30.38
C ASP A 156 0.80 11.02 31.72
N GLU A 157 -0.01 9.95 31.69
CA GLU A 157 -0.57 9.32 32.92
C GLU A 157 0.53 8.82 33.87
N TYR A 158 1.63 8.32 33.30
CA TYR A 158 2.71 7.68 34.03
C TYR A 158 4.02 8.49 33.99
N GLU A 159 3.97 9.71 33.43
CA GLU A 159 5.10 10.64 33.29
C GLU A 159 6.36 10.00 32.68
N PHE A 160 6.22 9.10 31.69
CA PHE A 160 7.36 8.49 31.00
C PHE A 160 7.45 8.90 29.53
N GLU A 161 8.68 8.95 29.06
CA GLU A 161 9.02 9.18 27.66
C GLU A 161 10.06 8.16 27.19
N SER A 162 10.02 7.85 25.90
CA SER A 162 11.05 7.06 25.24
C SER A 162 11.45 7.77 23.96
N GLU A 163 12.75 7.83 23.70
CA GLU A 163 13.31 8.43 22.50
C GLU A 163 14.34 7.48 21.87
N ILE A 164 14.19 7.28 20.56
CA ILE A 164 15.16 6.53 19.75
C ILE A 164 15.65 7.42 18.63
N LEU A 165 16.97 7.51 18.53
CA LEU A 165 17.67 8.30 17.52
C LEU A 165 18.29 7.37 16.47
N ILE A 166 17.89 7.58 15.22
CA ILE A 166 18.38 6.83 14.06
C ILE A 166 19.17 7.78 13.16
N LEU A 167 20.38 7.39 12.76
CA LEU A 167 21.13 8.10 11.74
C LEU A 167 20.39 8.02 10.40
N GLY A 168 20.09 9.17 9.82
CA GLY A 168 19.34 9.32 8.57
C GLY A 168 20.00 10.34 7.64
N LYS A 169 19.32 10.66 6.56
CA LYS A 169 19.69 11.76 5.66
C LYS A 169 18.78 12.96 5.91
N ASN A 170 19.27 14.16 5.64
CA ASN A 170 18.50 15.39 5.82
C ASN A 170 17.34 15.44 4.80
N ILE A 171 16.11 15.41 5.31
CA ILE A 171 14.88 15.65 4.52
C ILE A 171 14.17 16.94 4.93
N GLY A 172 14.88 17.83 5.62
CA GLY A 172 14.30 19.01 6.27
C GLY A 172 13.93 18.74 7.73
N GLN A 173 13.27 19.73 8.34
CA GLN A 173 12.77 19.64 9.70
C GLN A 173 11.25 19.41 9.69
N ILE A 174 10.82 18.18 9.94
CA ILE A 174 9.41 17.79 9.94
C ILE A 174 9.12 16.93 11.16
N SER A 175 7.97 17.17 11.79
CA SER A 175 7.42 16.35 12.86
C SER A 175 6.06 15.79 12.42
N VAL A 176 5.86 14.49 12.58
CA VAL A 176 4.59 13.81 12.30
C VAL A 176 4.19 12.94 13.48
N LYS A 177 2.98 13.15 13.99
CA LYS A 177 2.38 12.27 15.00
C LYS A 177 1.55 11.19 14.33
N LEU A 178 1.73 9.95 14.76
CA LEU A 178 1.11 8.77 14.16
C LEU A 178 0.64 7.81 15.25
N HIS A 179 -0.44 7.09 14.98
CA HIS A 179 -0.84 5.94 15.81
C HIS A 179 0.17 4.79 15.61
N SER A 180 0.76 4.31 16.69
CA SER A 180 1.93 3.42 16.69
C SER A 180 1.66 2.07 16.04
N VAL A 181 0.51 1.45 16.35
CA VAL A 181 0.11 0.14 15.81
C VAL A 181 -0.15 0.23 14.31
N THR A 182 -0.91 1.23 13.86
CA THR A 182 -1.17 1.48 12.44
C THR A 182 0.13 1.73 11.67
N PHE A 183 1.06 2.49 12.24
CA PHE A 183 2.36 2.73 11.62
C PHE A 183 3.21 1.45 11.52
N LEU A 184 3.24 0.60 12.55
CA LEU A 184 3.92 -0.70 12.50
C LEU A 184 3.33 -1.61 11.41
N GLN A 185 2.00 -1.64 11.30
CA GLN A 185 1.31 -2.41 10.26
C GLN A 185 1.64 -1.92 8.84
N LYS A 186 1.69 -0.60 8.65
CA LYS A 186 2.16 0.07 7.43
C LYS A 186 3.62 -0.30 7.09
N LEU A 187 4.52 -0.34 8.07
CA LEU A 187 5.91 -0.76 7.86
C LEU A 187 6.02 -2.21 7.38
N TRP A 188 5.20 -3.13 7.91
CA TRP A 188 5.15 -4.51 7.40
C TRP A 188 4.64 -4.60 5.97
N LEU A 189 3.76 -3.69 5.52
CA LEU A 189 3.36 -3.62 4.12
C LEU A 189 4.53 -3.18 3.23
N LEU A 190 5.30 -2.18 3.66
CA LEU A 190 6.48 -1.70 2.93
C LEU A 190 7.60 -2.74 2.85
N GLU A 191 7.82 -3.49 3.93
CA GLU A 191 8.83 -4.55 4.03
C GLU A 191 8.60 -5.69 3.04
N TRP A 192 7.34 -5.99 2.75
CA TRP A 192 6.99 -6.94 1.70
C TRP A 192 7.49 -6.52 0.31
N ASN A 193 7.54 -5.21 0.05
CA ASN A 193 7.90 -4.68 -1.25
C ASN A 193 9.42 -4.46 -1.41
N ASN A 194 10.07 -3.89 -0.39
CA ASN A 194 11.52 -3.68 -0.34
C ASN A 194 12.00 -3.57 1.11
N SER A 195 13.23 -4.02 1.38
CA SER A 195 13.89 -3.87 2.67
C SER A 195 14.36 -2.44 2.98
N ASN A 196 14.33 -1.56 1.98
CA ASN A 196 14.62 -0.13 2.12
C ASN A 196 13.39 0.71 1.72
N ILE A 197 13.17 1.77 2.47
CA ILE A 197 12.08 2.73 2.25
C ILE A 197 12.63 4.15 2.15
N CYS A 198 11.91 5.00 1.43
CA CYS A 198 12.26 6.39 1.24
C CYS A 198 11.22 7.32 1.86
N PHE A 199 11.68 8.17 2.76
CA PHE A 199 10.91 9.31 3.28
C PHE A 199 11.14 10.52 2.39
N PHE A 200 10.06 11.21 2.03
CA PHE A 200 10.14 12.43 1.23
C PHE A 200 8.99 13.36 1.57
N ILE A 201 9.16 14.65 1.26
CA ILE A 201 8.09 15.64 1.30
C ILE A 201 7.49 15.69 -0.09
N ASP A 202 6.18 15.46 -0.22
CA ASP A 202 5.53 15.70 -1.51
C ASP A 202 5.50 17.21 -1.78
N PRO A 203 6.08 17.69 -2.88
CA PRO A 203 6.13 19.12 -3.17
C PRO A 203 4.74 19.76 -3.38
N ILE A 204 3.70 18.96 -3.63
CA ILE A 204 2.34 19.45 -3.85
C ILE A 204 1.59 19.57 -2.52
N SER A 205 1.49 18.48 -1.76
CA SER A 205 0.78 18.48 -0.47
C SER A 205 1.58 19.05 0.69
N LEU A 206 2.92 19.10 0.58
CA LEU A 206 3.85 19.41 1.67
C LEU A 206 3.77 18.43 2.85
N GLU A 207 3.15 17.27 2.65
CA GLU A 207 3.05 16.21 3.64
C GLU A 207 4.29 15.30 3.57
N LEU A 208 4.57 14.60 4.67
CA LEU A 208 5.59 13.55 4.69
C LEU A 208 4.99 12.27 4.09
N HIS A 209 5.70 11.68 3.14
CA HIS A 209 5.33 10.40 2.54
C HIS A 209 6.42 9.38 2.74
N VAL A 210 6.00 8.11 2.81
CA VAL A 210 6.90 6.96 2.85
C VAL A 210 6.65 6.11 1.62
N SER A 211 7.69 5.85 0.85
CA SER A 211 7.61 4.98 -0.31
C SER A 211 8.51 3.76 -0.22
N SER A 212 8.08 2.71 -0.90
CA SER A 212 8.87 1.51 -1.16
C SER A 212 8.68 1.11 -2.61
N LYS A 213 9.76 0.82 -3.32
CA LYS A 213 9.72 0.37 -4.72
C LYS A 213 10.30 -1.04 -4.80
N SER A 214 9.61 -1.97 -5.46
CA SER A 214 10.08 -3.36 -5.59
C SER A 214 11.41 -3.41 -6.35
N ASN A 215 12.20 -4.46 -6.13
CA ASN A 215 13.51 -4.61 -6.81
C ASN A 215 13.42 -4.70 -8.34
N ASN A 216 12.26 -5.10 -8.87
CA ASN A 216 11.97 -5.15 -10.30
C ASN A 216 11.20 -3.92 -10.79
N ASP A 217 11.04 -2.90 -9.96
CA ASP A 217 10.33 -1.64 -10.23
C ASP A 217 8.83 -1.75 -10.53
N GLU A 218 8.27 -2.96 -10.57
CA GLU A 218 6.87 -3.24 -10.88
C GLU A 218 5.87 -2.77 -9.83
N ILE A 219 6.28 -2.54 -8.57
CA ILE A 219 5.37 -2.15 -7.49
C ILE A 219 5.94 -0.97 -6.72
N LEU A 220 5.18 0.12 -6.67
CA LEU A 220 5.42 1.28 -5.85
C LEU A 220 4.34 1.36 -4.78
N LEU A 221 4.73 1.30 -3.53
CA LEU A 221 3.88 1.60 -2.38
C LEU A 221 4.19 3.02 -1.91
N MET A 222 3.15 3.80 -1.62
CA MET A 222 3.23 5.12 -1.02
C MET A 222 2.25 5.20 0.14
N LEU A 223 2.72 5.72 1.27
CA LEU A 223 1.92 5.95 2.45
C LEU A 223 2.03 7.43 2.81
N ARG A 224 0.90 8.06 3.08
CA ARG A 224 0.84 9.38 3.75
C ARG A 224 0.84 9.18 5.26
#